data_AF-A0A0C1W3J8-F1
#
_entry.id   AF-A0A0C1W3J8-F1
#
_cell.length_a   1.000
_cell.length_b   1.000
_cell.length_c   1.000
_cell.angle_alpha   90.00
_cell.angle_beta   90.00
_cell.angle_gamma   90.00
#
_symmetry.space_group_name_H-M   'P 1'
#
loop_
_entity.id
_entity.type
_entity.pdbx_description
1 polymer ?
#
loop_
_entity_poly.entity_id
_entity_poly.type
_entity_poly.pdbx_seq_one_letter_code
_entity_poly.pdbx_strand_id
1 'polypeptide(L)'
;MSKKDSQPKKKAVISAMQASSEIDGLSAVFLAAFGEVISAQTHQAKALKQKLIDTDDDLEKFQVWRDIVSLQVELSRYNDHRLETISEQGADLNSLRQAYIVPDDLDERQRHSWQQSGESFLKAVISPEKAQSLKDVAHSINELLRSNPDINEKIERLESEYISPLAEKARGVIGQITEKGQSEALMSEFEMIRSAIESAHRTQIDPVLMASSGELDQAAKAQLQSLQEQKKRIGTELMSNVYDALIERSSVSQEEADLWASKQEISASAVARMRKSGYPESEVRRDMATYYRLISGRLDNVRLVTTGSKRASAIINTATIDIDHDFDRRTLFHEMSHLLEADESVKLANQRFIQKRASGTPQRLSELTNNRSYKSDEVAIPDNFYSPYVGKVYASGATEVASMGIQQFSSLESMYALYDSDEEMFTLMVGMMTGVNDTLIQRQKKQLERQVHGDAFGTAVKKIVDKLSWHDGHRMSSDEAWQQALTGKGKTNAHNKKWGWKRTLGSCELFPAKAPRQRKQIYGVTVAGGDDTQPKRHFFREKLQAEIFVYLHELSTRDIKPLPQSAFYLACNNQAPDWYQVDTELPLI
;
A
#
# COMPACT_ATOMS: atom_id res chain seq x y z
N MET A 1 -17.38 24.26 -23.39
CA MET A 1 -16.30 24.37 -22.37
C MET A 1 -15.52 25.65 -22.59
N SER A 2 -15.33 26.45 -21.54
CA SER A 2 -14.77 27.81 -21.60
C SER A 2 -13.25 27.82 -21.74
N LYS A 3 -12.69 28.82 -22.42
CA LYS A 3 -11.23 28.99 -22.63
C LYS A 3 -10.42 29.01 -21.31
N LYS A 4 -11.05 29.28 -20.15
CA LYS A 4 -10.41 29.25 -18.83
C LYS A 4 -10.10 27.83 -18.31
N ASP A 5 -10.83 26.80 -18.74
CA ASP A 5 -10.57 25.40 -18.34
C ASP A 5 -9.40 24.75 -19.10
N SER A 6 -8.79 25.48 -20.05
CA SER A 6 -7.72 24.99 -20.93
C SER A 6 -6.30 25.34 -20.46
N GLN A 7 -6.14 26.25 -19.50
CA GLN A 7 -4.81 26.70 -19.07
C GLN A 7 -4.09 25.74 -18.10
N PRO A 8 -4.75 25.11 -17.10
CA PRO A 8 -4.12 24.04 -16.31
C PRO A 8 -3.80 22.82 -17.18
N LYS A 9 -4.67 22.52 -18.15
CA LYS A 9 -4.51 21.45 -19.16
C LYS A 9 -3.30 21.66 -20.07
N LYS A 10 -3.02 22.91 -20.48
CA LYS A 10 -1.81 23.24 -21.23
C LYS A 10 -0.55 23.10 -20.37
N LYS A 11 -0.56 23.50 -19.09
CA LYS A 11 0.61 23.37 -18.21
C LYS A 11 0.94 21.91 -17.89
N ALA A 12 -0.05 21.04 -17.68
CA ALA A 12 0.17 19.61 -17.45
C ALA A 12 0.68 18.89 -18.72
N VAL A 13 0.12 19.22 -19.89
CA VAL A 13 0.60 18.70 -21.18
C VAL A 13 1.99 19.24 -21.50
N ILE A 14 2.29 20.51 -21.20
CA ILE A 14 3.62 21.09 -21.37
C ILE A 14 4.62 20.50 -20.37
N SER A 15 4.24 20.22 -19.12
CA SER A 15 5.08 19.50 -18.15
C SER A 15 5.31 18.04 -18.55
N ALA A 16 4.31 17.36 -19.15
CA ALA A 16 4.49 16.02 -19.70
C ALA A 16 5.37 16.02 -20.96
N MET A 17 5.26 17.06 -21.81
CA MET A 17 6.12 17.28 -22.99
C MET A 17 7.53 17.76 -22.59
N GLN A 18 7.70 18.43 -21.45
CA GLN A 18 8.99 18.83 -20.89
C GLN A 18 9.64 17.65 -20.16
N ALA A 19 8.87 16.82 -19.44
CA ALA A 19 9.34 15.53 -18.93
C ALA A 19 9.75 14.59 -20.09
N SER A 20 9.07 14.65 -21.24
CA SER A 20 9.47 13.91 -22.45
C SER A 20 10.68 14.50 -23.18
N SER A 21 11.21 15.65 -22.75
CA SER A 21 12.42 16.25 -23.34
C SER A 21 13.71 15.85 -22.63
N GLU A 22 13.60 15.17 -21.47
CA GLU A 22 14.73 14.60 -20.71
C GLU A 22 14.80 13.07 -20.82
N ILE A 23 13.84 12.45 -21.51
CA ILE A 23 13.79 11.01 -21.74
C ILE A 23 14.39 10.75 -23.12
N ASP A 24 15.54 10.07 -23.16
CA ASP A 24 16.21 9.69 -24.40
C ASP A 24 15.23 8.95 -25.33
N GLY A 25 15.35 9.19 -26.64
CA GLY A 25 14.30 8.95 -27.63
C GLY A 25 13.78 7.50 -27.68
N LEU A 26 14.52 6.54 -27.12
CA LEU A 26 14.18 5.12 -27.09
C LEU A 26 13.06 4.86 -26.09
N SER A 27 13.09 5.55 -24.95
CA SER A 27 12.06 5.48 -23.93
C SER A 27 10.80 6.23 -24.36
N ALA A 28 10.90 7.31 -25.15
CA ALA A 28 9.73 7.93 -25.78
C ALA A 28 9.10 7.01 -26.86
N VAL A 29 9.95 6.27 -27.58
CA VAL A 29 9.55 5.24 -28.55
C VAL A 29 8.92 4.03 -27.87
N PHE A 30 9.43 3.60 -26.71
CA PHE A 30 8.83 2.57 -25.89
C PHE A 30 7.53 3.06 -25.20
N LEU A 31 7.43 4.33 -24.80
CA LEU A 31 6.16 4.87 -24.29
C LEU A 31 5.09 5.05 -25.37
N ALA A 32 5.50 5.22 -26.63
CA ALA A 32 4.62 5.53 -27.74
C ALA A 32 4.25 4.34 -28.64
N ALA A 33 5.19 3.43 -28.88
CA ALA A 33 4.92 2.15 -29.54
C ALA A 33 4.19 1.18 -28.61
N PHE A 34 4.28 1.39 -27.30
CA PHE A 34 3.69 0.53 -26.30
C PHE A 34 2.59 1.27 -25.57
N GLY A 35 1.45 1.34 -26.27
CA GLY A 35 0.14 1.08 -25.65
C GLY A 35 0.06 -0.28 -24.94
N GLU A 36 1.16 -0.73 -24.31
CA GLU A 36 1.30 -1.83 -23.35
C GLU A 36 0.18 -1.79 -22.34
N VAL A 37 -0.15 -0.57 -21.92
CA VAL A 37 -1.17 -0.30 -20.94
C VAL A 37 -2.54 -0.78 -21.45
N ILE A 38 -2.98 -0.45 -22.68
CA ILE A 38 -4.34 -0.84 -23.12
C ILE A 38 -4.45 -2.33 -23.42
N SER A 39 -3.51 -2.95 -24.15
CA SER A 39 -3.62 -4.38 -24.47
C SER A 39 -3.48 -5.26 -23.22
N ALA A 40 -2.58 -4.90 -22.29
CA ALA A 40 -2.47 -5.59 -21.01
C ALA A 40 -3.70 -5.35 -20.14
N GLN A 41 -4.24 -4.12 -20.10
CA GLN A 41 -5.48 -3.81 -19.39
C GLN A 41 -6.70 -4.54 -19.99
N THR A 42 -6.77 -4.71 -21.32
CA THR A 42 -7.80 -5.55 -21.96
C THR A 42 -7.65 -7.00 -21.53
N HIS A 43 -6.44 -7.55 -21.58
CA HIS A 43 -6.21 -8.94 -21.18
C HIS A 43 -6.52 -9.14 -19.70
N GLN A 44 -6.11 -8.20 -18.85
CA GLN A 44 -6.44 -8.16 -17.43
C GLN A 44 -7.95 -8.07 -17.21
N ALA A 45 -8.66 -7.20 -17.94
CA ALA A 45 -10.11 -7.07 -17.86
C ALA A 45 -10.83 -8.39 -18.24
N LYS A 46 -10.36 -9.07 -19.29
CA LYS A 46 -10.88 -10.39 -19.70
C LYS A 46 -10.59 -11.48 -18.67
N ALA A 47 -9.38 -11.49 -18.12
CA ALA A 47 -8.99 -12.43 -17.07
C ALA A 47 -9.82 -12.22 -15.79
N LEU A 48 -10.01 -10.98 -15.38
CA LEU A 48 -10.86 -10.62 -14.22
C LEU A 48 -12.32 -10.98 -14.46
N LYS A 49 -12.85 -10.74 -15.67
CA LYS A 49 -14.20 -11.18 -16.05
C LYS A 49 -14.35 -12.70 -15.90
N GLN A 50 -13.43 -13.46 -16.48
CA GLN A 50 -13.47 -14.93 -16.43
C GLN A 50 -13.37 -15.41 -14.97
N LYS A 51 -12.45 -14.82 -14.21
CA LYS A 51 -12.27 -15.14 -12.79
C LYS A 51 -13.51 -14.82 -11.96
N LEU A 52 -14.21 -13.72 -12.21
CA LEU A 52 -15.45 -13.37 -11.50
C LEU A 52 -16.57 -14.39 -11.75
N ILE A 53 -16.59 -14.99 -12.94
CA ILE A 53 -17.56 -16.02 -13.34
C ILE A 53 -17.21 -17.38 -12.72
N ASP A 54 -15.92 -17.76 -12.76
CA ASP A 54 -15.47 -19.11 -12.38
C ASP A 54 -15.27 -19.29 -10.87
N THR A 55 -15.10 -18.21 -10.12
CA THR A 55 -14.83 -18.27 -8.68
C THR A 55 -16.13 -18.52 -7.92
N ASP A 56 -16.21 -19.54 -7.08
CA ASP A 56 -17.39 -19.78 -6.22
C ASP A 56 -17.29 -19.16 -4.83
N ASP A 57 -16.08 -18.86 -4.35
CA ASP A 57 -15.84 -18.22 -3.06
C ASP A 57 -16.26 -16.73 -3.06
N ASP A 58 -17.10 -16.33 -2.11
CA ASP A 58 -17.64 -14.97 -2.04
C ASP A 58 -16.55 -13.91 -1.81
N LEU A 59 -15.54 -14.22 -1.00
CA LEU A 59 -14.47 -13.29 -0.66
C LEU A 59 -13.53 -13.08 -1.86
N GLU A 60 -13.20 -14.16 -2.56
CA GLU A 60 -12.42 -14.11 -3.80
C GLU A 60 -13.21 -13.42 -4.91
N LYS A 61 -14.51 -13.68 -5.06
CA LYS A 61 -15.40 -12.95 -5.99
C LYS A 61 -15.43 -11.46 -5.67
N PHE A 62 -15.57 -11.08 -4.40
CA PHE A 62 -15.52 -9.68 -3.97
C PHE A 62 -14.18 -9.02 -4.29
N GLN A 63 -13.09 -9.73 -4.08
CA GLN A 63 -11.76 -9.23 -4.40
C GLN A 63 -11.57 -9.03 -5.92
N VAL A 64 -12.04 -9.97 -6.74
CA VAL A 64 -12.03 -9.83 -8.20
C VAL A 64 -12.89 -8.66 -8.65
N TRP A 65 -14.07 -8.48 -8.05
CA TRP A 65 -14.92 -7.31 -8.29
C TRP A 65 -14.22 -5.99 -7.96
N ARG A 66 -13.43 -5.93 -6.87
CA ARG A 66 -12.61 -4.74 -6.57
C ARG A 66 -11.45 -4.54 -7.51
N ASP A 67 -10.80 -5.62 -7.96
CA ASP A 67 -9.75 -5.52 -8.97
C ASP A 67 -10.34 -4.94 -10.27
N ILE A 68 -11.59 -5.28 -10.61
CA ILE A 68 -12.37 -4.67 -11.71
C ILE A 68 -12.63 -3.18 -11.45
N VAL A 69 -13.05 -2.80 -10.23
CA VAL A 69 -13.24 -1.38 -9.85
C VAL A 69 -11.93 -0.60 -9.93
N SER A 70 -10.84 -1.17 -9.43
CA SER A 70 -9.51 -0.54 -9.39
C SER A 70 -8.97 -0.36 -10.79
N LEU A 71 -9.08 -1.39 -11.63
CA LEU A 71 -8.74 -1.31 -13.05
C LEU A 71 -9.61 -0.25 -13.75
N GLN A 72 -10.90 -0.18 -13.46
CA GLN A 72 -11.77 0.88 -13.99
C GLN A 72 -11.32 2.28 -13.57
N VAL A 73 -10.98 2.49 -12.29
CA VAL A 73 -10.47 3.77 -11.78
C VAL A 73 -9.14 4.11 -12.44
N GLU A 74 -8.23 3.16 -12.55
CA GLU A 74 -6.96 3.34 -13.26
C GLU A 74 -7.22 3.77 -14.71
N LEU A 75 -8.05 3.03 -15.43
CA LEU A 75 -8.45 3.30 -16.82
C LEU A 75 -9.10 4.67 -16.98
N SER A 76 -9.88 5.12 -16.00
CA SER A 76 -10.55 6.43 -16.00
C SER A 76 -9.59 7.62 -15.90
N ARG A 77 -8.34 7.38 -15.47
CA ARG A 77 -7.29 8.42 -15.42
C ARG A 77 -6.77 8.78 -16.81
N TYR A 78 -7.05 7.94 -17.81
CA TYR A 78 -6.61 8.13 -19.19
C TYR A 78 -7.72 8.74 -20.05
N ASN A 79 -7.38 9.78 -20.83
CA ASN A 79 -8.32 10.52 -21.69
C ASN A 79 -8.29 10.04 -23.15
N ASP A 80 -8.34 8.73 -23.39
CA ASP A 80 -8.20 8.11 -24.72
C ASP A 80 -9.27 7.04 -25.05
N HIS A 81 -10.45 7.14 -24.44
CA HIS A 81 -11.60 6.26 -24.72
C HIS A 81 -11.34 4.76 -24.46
N ARG A 82 -10.26 4.38 -23.79
CA ARG A 82 -9.89 2.97 -23.57
C ARG A 82 -10.94 2.13 -22.84
N LEU A 83 -11.76 2.73 -21.98
CA LEU A 83 -12.90 2.03 -21.34
C LEU A 83 -13.92 1.54 -22.37
N GLU A 84 -14.21 2.36 -23.38
CA GLU A 84 -15.11 2.00 -24.49
C GLU A 84 -14.46 0.90 -25.34
N THR A 85 -13.17 1.03 -25.66
CA THR A 85 -12.41 0.02 -26.41
C THR A 85 -12.36 -1.34 -25.72
N ILE A 86 -12.13 -1.38 -24.41
CA ILE A 86 -12.10 -2.64 -23.63
C ILE A 86 -13.50 -3.27 -23.56
N SER A 87 -14.55 -2.45 -23.45
CA SER A 87 -15.95 -2.90 -23.50
C SER A 87 -16.30 -3.54 -24.84
N GLU A 88 -15.94 -2.90 -25.96
CA GLU A 88 -16.12 -3.43 -27.32
C GLU A 88 -15.38 -4.76 -27.54
N GLN A 89 -14.28 -4.97 -26.82
CA GLN A 89 -13.49 -6.21 -26.86
C GLN A 89 -14.01 -7.30 -25.91
N GLY A 90 -15.18 -7.10 -25.29
CA GLY A 90 -15.92 -8.13 -24.56
C GLY A 90 -15.72 -8.14 -23.04
N ALA A 91 -15.10 -7.10 -22.47
CA ALA A 91 -14.88 -6.95 -21.03
C ALA A 91 -15.46 -5.62 -20.50
N ASP A 92 -16.79 -5.49 -20.51
CA ASP A 92 -17.47 -4.31 -19.96
C ASP A 92 -17.35 -4.24 -18.42
N LEU A 93 -16.37 -3.48 -17.95
CA LEU A 93 -16.10 -3.29 -16.52
C LEU A 93 -17.26 -2.62 -15.77
N ASN A 94 -18.10 -1.80 -16.44
CA ASN A 94 -19.27 -1.19 -15.79
C ASN A 94 -20.32 -2.25 -15.47
N SER A 95 -20.66 -3.09 -16.44
CA SER A 95 -21.62 -4.18 -16.25
C SER A 95 -21.10 -5.19 -15.23
N LEU A 96 -19.81 -5.56 -15.28
CA LEU A 96 -19.21 -6.48 -14.31
C LEU A 96 -19.22 -5.90 -12.89
N ARG A 97 -18.99 -4.59 -12.75
CA ARG A 97 -19.12 -3.90 -11.45
C ARG A 97 -20.56 -3.93 -10.91
N GLN A 98 -21.56 -3.87 -11.77
CA GLN A 98 -22.97 -3.90 -11.33
C GLN A 98 -23.50 -5.31 -11.09
N ALA A 99 -22.88 -6.32 -11.70
CA ALA A 99 -23.36 -7.70 -11.66
C ALA A 99 -23.09 -8.42 -10.33
N TYR A 100 -22.02 -8.05 -9.61
CA TYR A 100 -21.71 -8.63 -8.31
C TYR A 100 -22.39 -7.85 -7.19
N ILE A 101 -23.20 -8.55 -6.40
CA ILE A 101 -23.80 -8.04 -5.17
C ILE A 101 -22.98 -8.61 -4.02
N VAL A 102 -22.37 -7.73 -3.23
CA VAL A 102 -21.62 -8.12 -2.03
C VAL A 102 -22.61 -8.69 -1.02
N PRO A 103 -22.40 -9.90 -0.47
CA PRO A 103 -23.24 -10.43 0.59
C PRO A 103 -23.23 -9.53 1.83
N ASP A 104 -24.40 -9.34 2.45
CA ASP A 104 -24.58 -8.45 3.62
C ASP A 104 -23.79 -8.91 4.87
N ASP A 105 -23.34 -10.17 4.91
CA ASP A 105 -22.66 -10.80 6.04
C ASP A 105 -21.15 -11.06 5.81
N LEU A 106 -20.61 -10.59 4.68
CA LEU A 106 -19.23 -10.89 4.27
C LEU A 106 -18.20 -10.35 5.28
N ASP A 107 -18.45 -9.17 5.84
CA ASP A 107 -17.62 -8.51 6.83
C ASP A 107 -17.54 -9.29 8.16
N GLU A 108 -18.68 -9.82 8.61
CA GLU A 108 -18.81 -10.66 9.79
C GLU A 108 -18.14 -12.02 9.59
N ARG A 109 -18.37 -12.68 8.44
CA ARG A 109 -17.69 -13.94 8.09
C ARG A 109 -16.17 -13.77 8.12
N GLN A 110 -15.66 -12.68 7.52
CA GLN A 110 -14.23 -12.41 7.48
C GLN A 110 -13.64 -12.14 8.88
N ARG A 111 -14.27 -11.26 9.65
CA ARG A 111 -13.85 -10.96 11.03
C ARG A 111 -13.83 -12.21 11.89
N HIS A 112 -14.88 -13.03 11.81
CA HIS A 112 -14.99 -14.26 12.60
C HIS A 112 -13.91 -15.28 12.22
N SER A 113 -13.65 -15.45 10.92
CA SER A 113 -12.55 -16.31 10.43
C SER A 113 -11.19 -15.87 10.99
N TRP A 114 -10.89 -14.57 10.98
CA TRP A 114 -9.66 -14.05 11.57
C TRP A 114 -9.62 -14.20 13.08
N GLN A 115 -10.71 -13.90 13.78
CA GLN A 115 -10.81 -14.10 15.23
C GLN A 115 -10.47 -15.56 15.61
N GLN A 116 -11.08 -16.54 14.94
CA GLN A 116 -10.82 -17.96 15.18
C GLN A 116 -9.38 -18.37 14.85
N SER A 117 -8.82 -17.84 13.75
CA SER A 117 -7.42 -18.06 13.39
C SER A 117 -6.46 -17.52 14.45
N GLY A 118 -6.74 -16.31 14.96
CA GLY A 118 -5.98 -15.67 16.03
C GLY A 118 -6.03 -16.46 17.34
N GLU A 119 -7.23 -16.84 17.78
CA GLU A 119 -7.43 -17.66 18.99
C GLU A 119 -6.69 -19.00 18.89
N SER A 120 -6.81 -19.67 17.74
CA SER A 120 -6.15 -20.95 17.50
C SER A 120 -4.62 -20.82 17.53
N PHE A 121 -4.09 -19.76 16.92
CA PHE A 121 -2.65 -19.47 16.92
C PHE A 121 -2.15 -19.14 18.33
N LEU A 122 -2.81 -18.21 19.04
CA LEU A 122 -2.40 -17.78 20.36
C LEU A 122 -2.46 -18.92 21.37
N LYS A 123 -3.49 -19.77 21.31
CA LYS A 123 -3.58 -20.97 22.15
C LYS A 123 -2.42 -21.94 21.95
N ALA A 124 -1.88 -22.02 20.74
CA ALA A 124 -0.75 -22.89 20.42
C ALA A 124 0.60 -22.31 20.87
N VAL A 125 0.74 -20.98 20.87
CA VAL A 125 2.03 -20.30 21.09
C VAL A 125 2.19 -19.75 22.52
N ILE A 126 1.10 -19.29 23.14
CA ILE A 126 1.12 -18.75 24.50
C ILE A 126 1.38 -19.89 25.49
N SER A 127 2.49 -19.79 26.22
CA SER A 127 2.83 -20.71 27.30
C SER A 127 1.81 -20.60 28.44
N PRO A 128 1.10 -21.69 28.81
CA PRO A 128 0.17 -21.67 29.93
C PRO A 128 0.85 -21.29 31.26
N GLU A 129 2.09 -21.73 31.46
CA GLU A 129 2.87 -21.42 32.67
C GLU A 129 3.19 -19.93 32.77
N LYS A 130 3.61 -19.29 31.67
CA LYS A 130 3.89 -17.84 31.66
C LYS A 130 2.60 -17.02 31.76
N ALA A 131 1.52 -17.46 31.11
CA ALA A 131 0.21 -16.82 31.23
C ALA A 131 -0.31 -16.89 32.67
N GLN A 132 -0.10 -18.02 33.37
CA GLN A 132 -0.43 -18.15 34.78
C GLN A 132 0.45 -17.24 35.63
N SER A 133 1.76 -17.19 35.37
CA SER A 133 2.69 -16.31 36.08
C SER A 133 2.30 -14.82 35.96
N LEU A 134 1.80 -14.39 34.80
CA LEU A 134 1.26 -13.04 34.62
C LEU A 134 0.06 -12.76 35.53
N LYS A 135 -0.86 -13.72 35.62
CA LYS A 135 -2.04 -13.62 36.50
C LYS A 135 -1.62 -13.57 37.96
N ASP A 136 -0.65 -14.38 38.37
CA ASP A 136 -0.16 -14.43 39.75
C ASP A 136 0.52 -13.11 40.16
N VAL A 137 1.31 -12.50 39.25
CA VAL A 137 1.92 -11.19 39.50
C VAL A 137 0.87 -10.08 39.52
N ALA A 138 -0.11 -10.10 38.61
CA ALA A 138 -1.22 -9.14 38.64
C ALA A 138 -2.04 -9.25 39.94
N HIS A 139 -2.27 -10.47 40.43
CA HIS A 139 -2.90 -10.71 41.72
C HIS A 139 -2.07 -10.13 42.87
N SER A 140 -0.76 -10.39 42.87
CA SER A 140 0.17 -9.84 43.89
C SER A 140 0.17 -8.31 43.92
N ILE A 141 0.05 -7.65 42.77
CA ILE A 141 -0.08 -6.19 42.68
C ILE A 141 -1.38 -5.72 43.34
N ASN A 142 -2.50 -6.40 43.06
CA ASN A 142 -3.80 -6.06 43.63
C ASN A 142 -3.81 -6.27 45.15
N GLU A 143 -3.27 -7.40 45.64
CA GLU A 143 -3.13 -7.66 47.09
C GLU A 143 -2.29 -6.58 47.79
N LEU A 144 -1.16 -6.19 47.18
CA LEU A 144 -0.32 -5.13 47.72
C LEU A 144 -1.08 -3.80 47.81
N LEU A 145 -1.82 -3.42 46.77
CA LEU A 145 -2.61 -2.18 46.77
C LEU A 145 -3.73 -2.21 47.81
N ARG A 146 -4.41 -3.35 47.97
CA ARG A 146 -5.49 -3.53 48.97
C ARG A 146 -4.99 -3.68 50.40
N SER A 147 -3.69 -3.94 50.61
CA SER A 147 -3.12 -3.95 51.96
C SER A 147 -3.19 -2.58 52.65
N ASN A 148 -3.33 -1.50 51.86
CA ASN A 148 -3.57 -0.16 52.38
C ASN A 148 -5.09 0.05 52.60
N PRO A 149 -5.55 0.33 53.84
CA PRO A 149 -6.96 0.48 54.16
C PRO A 149 -7.70 1.56 53.35
N ASP A 150 -7.06 2.71 53.13
CA ASP A 150 -7.67 3.84 52.42
C ASP A 150 -7.85 3.51 50.94
N ILE A 151 -6.87 2.83 50.34
CA ILE A 151 -6.93 2.36 48.97
C ILE A 151 -8.01 1.27 48.84
N ASN A 152 -8.03 0.32 49.77
CA ASN A 152 -9.02 -0.77 49.77
C ASN A 152 -10.45 -0.24 49.88
N GLU A 153 -10.70 0.73 50.76
CA GLU A 153 -12.03 1.33 50.91
C GLU A 153 -12.49 2.03 49.62
N LYS A 154 -11.59 2.72 48.92
CA LYS A 154 -11.89 3.32 47.60
C LYS A 154 -12.23 2.25 46.56
N ILE A 155 -11.45 1.17 46.50
CA ILE A 155 -11.68 0.08 45.55
C ILE A 155 -13.01 -0.60 45.83
N GLU A 156 -13.31 -0.96 47.09
CA GLU A 156 -14.56 -1.62 47.48
C GLU A 156 -15.79 -0.77 47.12
N ARG A 157 -15.71 0.56 47.29
CA ARG A 157 -16.77 1.47 46.85
C ARG A 157 -16.99 1.39 45.34
N LEU A 158 -15.92 1.45 44.54
CA LEU A 158 -16.01 1.36 43.08
C LEU A 158 -16.50 -0.01 42.61
N GLU A 159 -16.06 -1.09 43.24
CA GLU A 159 -16.53 -2.44 42.95
C GLU A 159 -18.01 -2.63 43.32
N SER A 160 -18.46 -2.03 44.41
CA SER A 160 -19.88 -2.02 44.78
C SER A 160 -20.72 -1.22 43.78
N GLU A 161 -20.22 -0.10 43.28
CA GLU A 161 -20.95 0.80 42.38
C GLU A 161 -21.01 0.27 40.94
N TYR A 162 -19.87 -0.21 40.41
CA TYR A 162 -19.72 -0.53 38.99
C TYR A 162 -19.65 -2.03 38.68
N ILE A 163 -19.03 -2.84 39.55
CA ILE A 163 -18.77 -4.26 39.25
C ILE A 163 -19.89 -5.17 39.78
N SER A 164 -20.34 -4.95 41.01
CA SER A 164 -21.35 -5.77 41.67
C SER A 164 -22.66 -5.91 40.87
N PRO A 165 -23.22 -4.82 40.29
CA PRO A 165 -24.44 -4.92 39.46
C PRO A 165 -24.23 -5.78 38.20
N LEU A 166 -23.07 -5.64 37.56
CA LEU A 166 -22.72 -6.41 36.36
C LEU A 166 -22.48 -7.89 36.70
N ALA A 167 -21.81 -8.16 37.81
CA ALA A 167 -21.55 -9.51 38.30
C ALA A 167 -22.85 -10.24 38.69
N GLU A 168 -23.83 -9.54 39.27
CA GLU A 168 -25.18 -10.08 39.51
C GLU A 168 -25.88 -10.44 38.21
N LYS A 169 -25.82 -9.55 37.21
CA LYS A 169 -26.38 -9.81 35.89
C LYS A 169 -25.71 -11.03 35.23
N ALA A 170 -24.38 -11.13 35.30
CA ALA A 170 -23.63 -12.27 34.79
C ALA A 170 -24.06 -13.59 35.44
N ARG A 171 -24.21 -13.60 36.78
CA ARG A 171 -24.72 -14.77 37.52
C ARG A 171 -26.13 -15.18 37.05
N GLY A 172 -27.00 -14.19 36.80
CA GLY A 172 -28.33 -14.45 36.24
C GLY A 172 -28.29 -15.12 34.87
N VAL A 173 -27.42 -14.64 33.96
CA VAL A 173 -27.24 -15.23 32.62
C VAL A 173 -26.65 -16.64 32.71
N ILE A 174 -25.63 -16.85 33.55
CA ILE A 174 -25.05 -18.18 33.80
C ILE A 174 -26.12 -19.15 34.34
N GLY A 175 -26.98 -18.70 35.25
CA GLY A 175 -28.10 -19.49 35.75
C GLY A 175 -29.03 -19.94 34.61
N GLN A 176 -29.39 -19.02 33.71
CA GLN A 176 -30.22 -19.34 32.54
C GLN A 176 -29.52 -20.31 31.57
N ILE A 177 -28.21 -20.16 31.34
CA ILE A 177 -27.42 -21.10 30.53
C ILE A 177 -27.45 -22.49 31.15
N THR A 178 -27.33 -22.58 32.48
CA THR A 178 -27.32 -23.84 33.22
C THR A 178 -28.70 -24.52 33.18
N GLU A 179 -29.78 -23.74 33.27
CA GLU A 179 -31.15 -24.26 33.29
C GLU A 179 -31.71 -24.60 31.90
N LYS A 180 -31.43 -23.75 30.89
CA LYS A 180 -32.06 -23.81 29.56
C LYS A 180 -31.12 -24.26 28.45
N GLY A 181 -29.85 -24.50 28.78
CA GLY A 181 -28.80 -24.78 27.81
C GLY A 181 -28.22 -23.51 27.19
N GLN A 182 -27.06 -23.66 26.54
CA GLN A 182 -26.40 -22.57 25.83
C GLN A 182 -27.22 -22.15 24.61
N SER A 183 -27.44 -20.84 24.46
CA SER A 183 -27.97 -20.24 23.24
C SER A 183 -27.06 -19.09 22.80
N GLU A 184 -27.05 -18.79 21.51
CA GLU A 184 -26.26 -17.71 20.93
C GLU A 184 -26.57 -16.35 21.59
N ALA A 185 -27.85 -16.10 21.87
CA ALA A 185 -28.29 -14.88 22.57
C ALA A 185 -27.74 -14.79 24.00
N LEU A 186 -27.75 -15.90 24.76
CA LEU A 186 -27.22 -15.93 26.13
C LEU A 186 -25.70 -15.79 26.17
N MET A 187 -25.00 -16.41 25.21
CA MET A 187 -23.55 -16.28 25.08
C MET A 187 -23.14 -14.85 24.70
N SER A 188 -23.86 -14.24 23.77
CA SER A 188 -23.67 -12.83 23.40
C SER A 188 -23.93 -11.89 24.57
N GLU A 189 -25.02 -12.10 25.33
CA GLU A 189 -25.31 -11.31 26.52
C GLU A 189 -24.23 -11.48 27.61
N PHE A 190 -23.78 -12.70 27.86
CA PHE A 190 -22.69 -12.97 28.80
C PHE A 190 -21.41 -12.25 28.41
N GLU A 191 -21.05 -12.28 27.12
CA GLU A 191 -19.86 -11.63 26.59
C GLU A 191 -19.94 -10.10 26.68
N MET A 192 -21.11 -9.51 26.43
CA MET A 192 -21.33 -8.08 26.67
C MET A 192 -21.15 -7.69 28.13
N ILE A 193 -21.63 -8.52 29.07
CA ILE A 193 -21.46 -8.25 30.50
C ILE A 193 -19.99 -8.38 30.90
N ARG A 194 -19.29 -9.39 30.39
CA ARG A 194 -17.83 -9.56 30.60
C ARG A 194 -17.07 -8.32 30.14
N SER A 195 -17.33 -7.85 28.92
CA SER A 195 -16.71 -6.64 28.37
C SER A 195 -17.05 -5.38 29.20
N ALA A 196 -18.27 -5.26 29.72
CA ALA A 196 -18.66 -4.16 30.60
C ALA A 196 -17.95 -4.20 31.96
N ILE A 197 -17.66 -5.39 32.50
CA ILE A 197 -16.87 -5.54 33.74
C ILE A 197 -15.42 -5.10 33.49
N GLU A 198 -14.82 -5.56 32.39
CA GLU A 198 -13.46 -5.15 31.98
C GLU A 198 -13.37 -3.63 31.76
N SER A 199 -14.41 -3.03 31.14
CA SER A 199 -14.58 -1.58 31.01
C SER A 199 -14.53 -0.84 32.34
N ALA A 200 -15.33 -1.30 33.30
CA ALA A 200 -15.45 -0.66 34.60
C ALA A 200 -14.13 -0.73 35.37
N HIS A 201 -13.42 -1.87 35.30
CA HIS A 201 -12.06 -1.96 35.83
C HIS A 201 -11.16 -0.91 35.20
N ARG A 202 -11.09 -0.84 33.88
CA ARG A 202 -10.16 0.03 33.17
C ARG A 202 -10.47 1.53 33.29
N THR A 203 -11.76 1.91 33.34
CA THR A 203 -12.18 3.32 33.33
C THR A 203 -12.42 3.89 34.71
N GLN A 204 -12.82 3.07 35.69
CA GLN A 204 -13.16 3.53 37.03
C GLN A 204 -12.13 3.09 38.07
N ILE A 205 -11.71 1.81 38.05
CA ILE A 205 -10.89 1.23 39.13
C ILE A 205 -9.39 1.47 38.90
N ASP A 206 -8.86 1.10 37.74
CA ASP A 206 -7.43 1.19 37.42
C ASP A 206 -6.86 2.61 37.54
N PRO A 207 -7.55 3.70 37.10
CA PRO A 207 -7.05 5.06 37.29
C PRO A 207 -6.91 5.42 38.77
N VAL A 208 -7.82 4.95 39.61
CA VAL A 208 -7.77 5.17 41.07
C VAL A 208 -6.65 4.35 41.70
N LEU A 209 -6.44 3.11 41.27
CA LEU A 209 -5.31 2.28 41.67
C LEU A 209 -3.97 2.97 41.34
N MET A 210 -3.84 3.47 40.10
CA MET A 210 -2.63 4.17 39.66
C MET A 210 -2.40 5.48 40.43
N ALA A 211 -3.44 6.29 40.63
CA ALA A 211 -3.33 7.55 41.37
C ALA A 211 -3.03 7.33 42.85
N SER A 212 -3.58 6.26 43.45
CA SER A 212 -3.40 5.94 44.87
C SER A 212 -2.05 5.28 45.19
N SER A 213 -1.26 4.92 44.17
CA SER A 213 0.14 4.45 44.38
C SER A 213 1.01 5.46 45.14
N GLY A 214 0.66 6.76 45.09
CA GLY A 214 1.29 7.81 45.87
C GLY A 214 1.05 7.71 47.38
N GLU A 215 -0.02 7.03 47.81
CA GLU A 215 -0.45 6.87 49.20
C GLU A 215 0.26 5.70 49.90
N LEU A 216 0.97 4.87 49.13
CA LEU A 216 1.79 3.77 49.65
C LEU A 216 3.04 4.30 50.39
N ASP A 217 3.48 3.54 51.38
CA ASP A 217 4.78 3.78 52.04
C ASP A 217 5.95 3.46 51.09
N GLN A 218 7.17 3.80 51.50
CA GLN A 218 8.35 3.63 50.66
C GLN A 218 8.66 2.15 50.33
N ALA A 219 8.37 1.22 51.25
CA ALA A 219 8.63 -0.20 51.05
C ALA A 219 7.60 -0.80 50.06
N ALA A 220 6.32 -0.49 50.25
CA ALA A 220 5.24 -0.89 49.35
C ALA A 220 5.41 -0.27 47.96
N LYS A 221 5.88 0.98 47.84
CA LYS A 221 6.23 1.59 46.54
C LYS A 221 7.33 0.82 45.82
N ALA A 222 8.40 0.47 46.53
CA ALA A 222 9.51 -0.30 45.95
C ALA A 222 9.05 -1.71 45.52
N GLN A 223 8.21 -2.36 46.33
CA GLN A 223 7.62 -3.66 46.00
C GLN A 223 6.68 -3.57 44.79
N LEU A 224 5.83 -2.55 44.72
CA LEU A 224 4.93 -2.31 43.59
C LEU A 224 5.74 -2.12 42.30
N GLN A 225 6.79 -1.30 42.34
CA GLN A 225 7.68 -1.10 41.20
C GLN A 225 8.35 -2.40 40.75
N SER A 226 8.82 -3.23 41.70
CA SER A 226 9.40 -4.54 41.40
C SER A 226 8.39 -5.49 40.76
N LEU A 227 7.15 -5.53 41.25
CA LEU A 227 6.09 -6.37 40.69
C LEU A 227 5.66 -5.89 39.29
N GLN A 228 5.59 -4.58 39.07
CA GLN A 228 5.29 -4.00 37.75
C GLN A 228 6.39 -4.32 36.74
N GLU A 229 7.66 -4.23 37.13
CA GLU A 229 8.78 -4.62 36.26
C GLU A 229 8.78 -6.13 35.98
N GLN A 230 8.45 -6.95 36.99
CA GLN A 230 8.27 -8.39 36.80
C GLN A 230 7.13 -8.71 35.84
N LYS A 231 5.96 -8.06 36.00
CA LYS A 231 4.80 -8.21 35.10
C LYS A 231 5.19 -7.86 33.66
N LYS A 232 5.83 -6.70 33.48
CA LYS A 232 6.32 -6.24 32.18
C LYS A 232 7.29 -7.23 31.56
N ARG A 233 8.29 -7.71 32.31
CA ARG A 233 9.27 -8.68 31.82
C ARG A 233 8.61 -9.96 31.34
N ILE A 234 7.76 -10.59 32.16
CA ILE A 234 7.06 -11.82 31.78
C ILE A 234 6.20 -11.57 30.54
N GLY A 235 5.51 -10.43 30.50
CA GLY A 235 4.69 -10.01 29.36
C GLY A 235 5.50 -9.87 28.06
N THR A 236 6.65 -9.20 28.10
CA THR A 236 7.53 -9.05 26.93
C THR A 236 8.12 -10.38 26.48
N GLU A 237 8.47 -11.29 27.40
CA GLU A 237 8.93 -12.63 27.05
C GLU A 237 7.83 -13.48 26.41
N LEU A 238 6.57 -13.33 26.87
CA LEU A 238 5.40 -13.95 26.24
C LEU A 238 5.24 -13.44 24.80
N MET A 239 5.33 -12.13 24.61
CA MET A 239 5.19 -11.48 23.30
C MET A 239 6.34 -11.80 22.36
N SER A 240 7.55 -12.02 22.87
CA SER A 240 8.68 -12.47 22.05
C SER A 240 8.34 -13.79 21.36
N ASN A 241 7.82 -14.77 22.12
CA ASN A 241 7.43 -16.06 21.55
C ASN A 241 6.32 -15.92 20.49
N VAL A 242 5.33 -15.05 20.75
CA VAL A 242 4.27 -14.74 19.78
C VAL A 242 4.84 -14.11 18.51
N TYR A 243 5.74 -13.14 18.66
CA TYR A 243 6.39 -12.44 17.55
C TYR A 243 7.23 -13.39 16.69
N ASP A 244 8.06 -14.21 17.33
CA ASP A 244 8.92 -15.17 16.64
C ASP A 244 8.08 -16.20 15.87
N ALA A 245 7.00 -16.71 16.47
CA ALA A 245 6.08 -17.63 15.81
C ALA A 245 5.32 -16.98 14.64
N LEU A 246 4.98 -15.68 14.72
CA LEU A 246 4.37 -14.95 13.60
C LEU A 246 5.34 -14.84 12.43
N ILE A 247 6.60 -14.51 12.72
CA ILE A 247 7.67 -14.39 11.73
C ILE A 247 8.00 -15.74 11.09
N GLU A 248 8.02 -16.82 11.88
CA GLU A 248 8.27 -18.19 11.40
C GLU A 248 7.11 -18.72 10.53
N ARG A 249 5.86 -18.38 10.89
CA ARG A 249 4.66 -18.81 10.15
C ARG A 249 4.44 -18.01 8.85
N SER A 250 5.12 -16.88 8.68
CA SER A 250 4.99 -16.04 7.49
C SER A 250 5.23 -16.86 6.21
N SER A 251 4.38 -16.66 5.19
CA SER A 251 4.57 -17.24 3.86
C SER A 251 5.71 -16.59 3.07
N VAL A 252 6.28 -15.50 3.61
CA VAL A 252 7.33 -14.68 3.00
C VAL A 252 8.65 -14.90 3.74
N SER A 253 9.67 -15.34 3.00
CA SER A 253 11.02 -15.52 3.52
C SER A 253 11.69 -14.18 3.85
N GLN A 254 12.78 -14.22 4.62
CA GLN A 254 13.55 -13.01 4.91
C GLN A 254 14.12 -12.40 3.61
N GLU A 255 14.61 -13.23 2.70
CA GLU A 255 15.17 -12.82 1.42
C GLU A 255 14.10 -12.18 0.52
N GLU A 256 12.91 -12.75 0.45
CA GLU A 256 11.77 -12.18 -0.29
C GLU A 256 11.38 -10.81 0.27
N ALA A 257 11.35 -10.68 1.60
CA ALA A 257 11.01 -9.43 2.27
C ALA A 257 12.08 -8.34 2.11
N ASP A 258 13.36 -8.70 2.19
CA ASP A 258 14.47 -7.77 1.95
C ASP A 258 14.51 -7.32 0.49
N LEU A 259 14.25 -8.25 -0.44
CA LEU A 259 14.11 -7.94 -1.85
C LEU A 259 12.96 -6.96 -2.07
N TRP A 260 11.76 -7.27 -1.57
CA TRP A 260 10.61 -6.37 -1.64
C TRP A 260 10.94 -4.99 -1.05
N ALA A 261 11.49 -4.92 0.16
CA ALA A 261 11.83 -3.66 0.82
C ALA A 261 12.87 -2.85 0.04
N SER A 262 13.82 -3.49 -0.65
CA SER A 262 14.82 -2.82 -1.49
C SER A 262 14.21 -2.14 -2.73
N LYS A 263 13.06 -2.61 -3.21
CA LYS A 263 12.36 -2.06 -4.38
C LYS A 263 11.45 -0.87 -4.09
N GLN A 264 11.17 -0.62 -2.81
CA GLN A 264 10.28 0.46 -2.41
C GLN A 264 10.92 1.84 -2.65
N GLU A 265 10.10 2.79 -3.11
CA GLU A 265 10.56 4.13 -3.46
C GLU A 265 10.73 4.97 -2.19
N ILE A 266 11.94 5.44 -1.93
CA ILE A 266 12.23 6.39 -0.84
C ILE A 266 12.90 7.61 -1.48
N SER A 267 12.22 8.76 -1.44
CA SER A 267 12.76 9.99 -2.03
C SER A 267 14.01 10.47 -1.27
N ALA A 268 14.96 11.09 -1.98
CA ALA A 268 16.19 11.61 -1.36
C ALA A 268 15.90 12.63 -0.23
N SER A 269 14.82 13.40 -0.34
CA SER A 269 14.37 14.32 0.72
C SER A 269 13.85 13.57 1.94
N ALA A 270 13.11 12.47 1.76
CA ALA A 270 12.68 11.61 2.86
C ALA A 270 13.89 10.95 3.56
N VAL A 271 14.84 10.39 2.80
CA VAL A 271 16.09 9.84 3.37
C VAL A 271 16.83 10.88 4.23
N ALA A 272 17.00 12.09 3.70
CA ALA A 272 17.67 13.17 4.43
C ALA A 272 16.93 13.57 5.71
N ARG A 273 15.60 13.45 5.74
CA ARG A 273 14.76 13.77 6.89
C ARG A 273 14.77 12.67 7.95
N MET A 274 14.58 11.41 7.58
CA MET A 274 14.63 10.28 8.53
C MET A 274 16.02 10.14 9.18
N ARG A 275 17.09 10.41 8.42
CA ARG A 275 18.44 10.46 8.98
C ARG A 275 18.58 11.51 10.10
N LYS A 276 17.85 12.62 10.03
CA LYS A 276 17.86 13.66 11.08
C LYS A 276 17.05 13.25 12.31
N SER A 277 16.01 12.43 12.14
CA SER A 277 15.22 11.87 13.26
C SER A 277 15.88 10.65 13.92
N GLY A 278 17.05 10.23 13.45
CA GLY A 278 17.76 9.06 13.98
C GLY A 278 17.32 7.73 13.38
N TYR A 279 16.58 7.75 12.27
CA TYR A 279 16.06 6.55 11.61
C TYR A 279 16.65 6.40 10.19
N PRO A 280 17.86 5.83 10.03
CA PRO A 280 18.52 5.76 8.74
C PRO A 280 17.81 4.81 7.76
N GLU A 281 17.98 5.02 6.45
CA GLU A 281 17.30 4.25 5.39
C GLU A 281 17.48 2.73 5.54
N SER A 282 18.66 2.26 5.98
CA SER A 282 18.92 0.85 6.22
C SER A 282 18.00 0.24 7.29
N GLU A 283 17.70 1.00 8.35
CA GLU A 283 16.79 0.57 9.40
C GLU A 283 15.33 0.63 8.95
N VAL A 284 14.97 1.68 8.21
CA VAL A 284 13.64 1.80 7.59
C VAL A 284 13.36 0.59 6.70
N ARG A 285 14.29 0.22 5.80
CA ARG A 285 14.11 -0.95 4.92
C ARG A 285 14.02 -2.27 5.68
N ARG A 286 14.85 -2.46 6.72
CA ARG A 286 14.77 -3.65 7.60
C ARG A 286 13.40 -3.75 8.27
N ASP A 287 12.89 -2.63 8.78
CA ASP A 287 11.61 -2.59 9.48
C ASP A 287 10.43 -2.73 8.51
N MET A 288 10.55 -2.19 7.29
CA MET A 288 9.61 -2.45 6.18
C MET A 288 9.57 -3.95 5.84
N ALA A 289 10.72 -4.61 5.71
CA ALA A 289 10.80 -6.05 5.46
C ALA A 289 10.15 -6.85 6.60
N THR A 290 10.40 -6.46 7.85
CA THR A 290 9.79 -7.09 9.02
C THR A 290 8.28 -6.93 9.01
N TYR A 291 7.78 -5.71 8.76
CA TYR A 291 6.34 -5.47 8.61
C TYR A 291 5.75 -6.35 7.50
N TYR A 292 6.39 -6.38 6.34
CA TYR A 292 5.96 -7.17 5.18
C TYR A 292 5.84 -8.66 5.51
N ARG A 293 6.77 -9.22 6.30
CA ARG A 293 6.67 -10.60 6.81
C ARG A 293 5.52 -10.79 7.79
N LEU A 294 5.34 -9.88 8.74
CA LEU A 294 4.24 -9.97 9.72
C LEU A 294 2.87 -10.05 9.05
N ILE A 295 2.67 -9.30 7.97
CA ILE A 295 1.40 -9.30 7.24
C ILE A 295 1.34 -10.35 6.11
N SER A 296 2.33 -11.25 6.04
CA SER A 296 2.47 -12.27 4.99
C SER A 296 2.34 -11.65 3.60
N GLY A 297 3.10 -10.60 3.30
CA GLY A 297 3.25 -10.09 1.94
C GLY A 297 2.13 -9.20 1.39
N ARG A 298 1.14 -8.81 2.20
CA ARG A 298 -0.07 -8.06 1.76
C ARG A 298 0.13 -6.57 1.41
N LEU A 299 1.35 -6.11 1.15
CA LEU A 299 1.60 -4.75 0.68
C LEU A 299 2.32 -4.74 -0.66
N ASP A 300 1.79 -3.98 -1.61
CA ASP A 300 2.30 -3.99 -2.98
C ASP A 300 3.48 -3.04 -3.14
N ASN A 301 3.17 -1.74 -3.19
CA ASN A 301 4.14 -0.67 -3.33
C ASN A 301 4.01 0.23 -2.10
N VAL A 302 5.13 0.77 -1.63
CA VAL A 302 5.19 1.80 -0.60
C VAL A 302 6.14 2.88 -1.09
N ARG A 303 5.66 4.12 -1.04
CA ARG A 303 6.44 5.29 -1.41
C ARG A 303 6.62 6.22 -0.22
N LEU A 304 7.86 6.47 0.20
CA LEU A 304 8.16 7.42 1.27
C LEU A 304 8.60 8.78 0.70
N VAL A 305 7.83 9.82 1.01
CA VAL A 305 8.10 11.21 0.62
C VAL A 305 8.06 12.12 1.84
N THR A 306 8.56 13.35 1.69
CA THR A 306 8.30 14.40 2.68
C THR A 306 7.85 15.69 1.98
N THR A 307 6.72 16.24 2.42
CA THR A 307 6.22 17.56 2.00
C THR A 307 6.49 18.66 3.02
N GLY A 308 7.06 18.31 4.18
CA GLY A 308 7.22 19.23 5.29
C GLY A 308 6.08 19.17 6.32
N SER A 309 5.18 18.19 6.24
CA SER A 309 4.09 18.00 7.19
C SER A 309 4.61 17.87 8.64
N LYS A 310 3.76 18.28 9.59
CA LYS A 310 3.99 18.14 11.03
C LYS A 310 3.63 16.75 11.56
N ARG A 311 2.80 16.00 10.83
CA ARG A 311 2.33 14.66 11.19
C ARG A 311 2.42 13.76 9.97
N ALA A 312 2.89 12.54 10.17
CA ALA A 312 2.92 11.55 9.13
C ALA A 312 1.49 11.23 8.64
N SER A 313 1.37 10.85 7.37
CA SER A 313 0.09 10.42 6.81
C SER A 313 0.24 9.52 5.59
N ALA A 314 -0.57 8.47 5.55
CA ALA A 314 -0.75 7.60 4.40
C ALA A 314 -1.77 8.17 3.38
N ILE A 315 -1.39 8.10 2.12
CA ILE A 315 -2.19 8.44 0.94
C ILE A 315 -2.44 7.14 0.18
N ILE A 316 -3.53 6.48 0.54
CA ILE A 316 -3.89 5.13 0.08
C ILE A 316 -3.87 5.00 -1.44
N ASN A 317 -4.46 5.97 -2.16
CA ASN A 317 -4.62 5.92 -3.62
C ASN A 317 -3.31 5.90 -4.42
N THR A 318 -2.21 6.35 -3.81
CA THR A 318 -0.88 6.38 -4.43
C THR A 318 0.14 5.56 -3.63
N ALA A 319 -0.34 4.76 -2.67
CA ALA A 319 0.46 3.99 -1.73
C ALA A 319 1.65 4.78 -1.14
N THR A 320 1.40 6.06 -0.83
CA THR A 320 2.42 7.02 -0.43
C THR A 320 2.30 7.34 1.05
N ILE A 321 3.41 7.41 1.77
CA ILE A 321 3.49 7.91 3.13
C ILE A 321 4.28 9.22 3.09
N ASP A 322 3.63 10.30 3.50
CA ASP A 322 4.29 11.58 3.77
C ASP A 322 4.82 11.57 5.19
N ILE A 323 6.14 11.58 5.36
CA ILE A 323 6.79 11.48 6.66
C ILE A 323 6.91 12.85 7.34
N ASP A 324 6.78 12.85 8.67
CA ASP A 324 7.00 14.03 9.51
C ASP A 324 8.46 14.16 10.01
N HIS A 325 8.66 14.97 11.04
CA HIS A 325 9.98 15.25 11.62
C HIS A 325 10.48 14.23 12.63
N ASP A 326 9.59 13.42 13.21
CA ASP A 326 9.89 12.47 14.29
C ASP A 326 9.59 11.03 13.84
N PHE A 327 9.63 10.80 12.53
CA PHE A 327 9.29 9.53 11.91
C PHE A 327 10.20 8.41 12.42
N ASP A 328 9.57 7.39 12.99
CA ASP A 328 10.20 6.24 13.63
C ASP A 328 9.53 4.92 13.20
N ARG A 329 10.01 3.79 13.72
CA ARG A 329 9.49 2.45 13.40
C ARG A 329 7.99 2.31 13.71
N ARG A 330 7.54 2.86 14.83
CA ARG A 330 6.13 2.78 15.23
C ARG A 330 5.24 3.53 14.25
N THR A 331 5.64 4.74 13.88
CA THR A 331 4.94 5.56 12.89
C THR A 331 4.96 4.90 11.52
N LEU A 332 6.08 4.31 11.10
CA LEU A 332 6.15 3.53 9.87
C LEU A 332 5.10 2.40 9.85
N PHE A 333 5.00 1.62 10.93
CA PHE A 333 4.02 0.52 11.02
C PHE A 333 2.59 1.05 10.97
N HIS A 334 2.29 2.15 11.67
CA HIS A 334 0.99 2.82 11.65
C HIS A 334 0.58 3.22 10.22
N GLU A 335 1.45 3.91 9.50
CA GLU A 335 1.15 4.40 8.16
C GLU A 335 1.11 3.26 7.12
N MET A 336 1.96 2.24 7.24
CA MET A 336 1.89 1.04 6.39
C MET A 336 0.60 0.24 6.63
N SER A 337 0.06 0.25 7.84
CA SER A 337 -1.24 -0.36 8.15
C SER A 337 -2.41 0.39 7.55
N HIS A 338 -2.34 1.71 7.41
CA HIS A 338 -3.32 2.44 6.59
C HIS A 338 -3.26 2.04 5.11
N LEU A 339 -2.07 1.72 4.58
CA LEU A 339 -1.95 1.16 3.24
C LEU A 339 -2.52 -0.27 3.15
N LEU A 340 -2.38 -1.07 4.22
CA LEU A 340 -2.98 -2.41 4.29
C LEU A 340 -4.52 -2.34 4.30
N GLU A 341 -5.11 -1.33 4.94
CA GLU A 341 -6.58 -1.08 4.90
C GLU A 341 -7.10 -0.70 3.50
N ALA A 342 -6.24 -0.56 2.48
CA ALA A 342 -6.68 -0.53 1.09
C ALA A 342 -7.31 -1.87 0.65
N ASP A 343 -6.90 -2.96 1.29
CA ASP A 343 -7.54 -4.27 1.20
C ASP A 343 -8.91 -4.19 1.89
N GLU A 344 -9.96 -4.47 1.15
CA GLU A 344 -11.32 -4.29 1.64
C GLU A 344 -11.73 -5.40 2.60
N SER A 345 -11.10 -6.58 2.57
CA SER A 345 -11.31 -7.60 3.61
C SER A 345 -10.84 -7.08 4.97
N VAL A 346 -9.71 -6.37 4.99
CA VAL A 346 -9.15 -5.70 6.18
C VAL A 346 -10.09 -4.60 6.63
N LYS A 347 -10.48 -3.72 5.70
CA LYS A 347 -11.38 -2.60 6.01
C LYS A 347 -12.75 -3.04 6.52
N LEU A 348 -13.38 -4.03 5.88
CA LEU A 348 -14.69 -4.55 6.30
C LEU A 348 -14.61 -5.20 7.68
N ALA A 349 -13.61 -6.04 7.94
CA ALA A 349 -13.44 -6.65 9.26
C ALA A 349 -13.22 -5.58 10.35
N ASN A 350 -12.45 -4.53 10.06
CA ASN A 350 -12.20 -3.41 10.98
C ASN A 350 -13.46 -2.57 11.22
N GLN A 351 -14.25 -2.28 10.18
CA GLN A 351 -15.54 -1.60 10.33
C GLN A 351 -16.50 -2.43 11.20
N ARG A 352 -16.57 -3.74 10.95
CA ARG A 352 -17.43 -4.64 11.73
C ARG A 352 -16.96 -4.75 13.19
N PHE A 353 -15.65 -4.76 13.43
CA PHE A 353 -15.08 -4.72 14.78
C PHE A 353 -15.55 -3.47 15.54
N ILE A 354 -15.48 -2.29 14.93
CA ILE A 354 -16.00 -1.05 15.54
C ILE A 354 -17.51 -1.14 15.76
N GLN A 355 -18.29 -1.57 14.77
CA GLN A 355 -19.75 -1.65 14.85
C GLN A 355 -20.22 -2.57 15.98
N LYS A 356 -19.59 -3.74 16.14
CA LYS A 356 -19.94 -4.72 17.17
C LYS A 356 -19.71 -4.17 18.59
N ARG A 357 -18.67 -3.35 18.75
CA ARG A 357 -18.28 -2.81 20.06
C ARG A 357 -18.80 -1.39 20.33
N ALA A 358 -19.45 -0.76 19.35
CA ALA A 358 -19.99 0.58 19.50
C ALA A 358 -20.96 0.66 20.70
N SER A 359 -20.59 1.41 21.74
CA SER A 359 -21.39 1.50 22.97
C SER A 359 -22.18 2.81 23.09
N GLY A 360 -22.12 3.70 22.09
CA GLY A 360 -22.80 5.00 22.13
C GLY A 360 -22.73 5.82 20.84
N THR A 361 -23.23 7.06 20.89
CA THR A 361 -23.16 8.01 19.77
C THR A 361 -21.76 8.62 19.63
N PRO A 362 -21.32 9.02 18.41
CA PRO A 362 -20.01 9.63 18.21
C PRO A 362 -19.79 10.85 19.12
N GLN A 363 -18.67 10.87 19.83
CA GLN A 363 -18.24 11.97 20.71
C GLN A 363 -16.93 12.58 20.20
N ARG A 364 -16.62 13.80 20.62
CA ARG A 364 -15.37 14.46 20.21
C ARG A 364 -14.18 13.74 20.78
N LEU A 365 -13.20 13.48 19.93
CA LEU A 365 -11.98 12.78 20.33
C LEU A 365 -11.18 13.58 21.37
N SER A 366 -11.19 14.91 21.31
CA SER A 366 -10.57 15.78 22.31
C SER A 366 -11.19 15.64 23.70
N GLU A 367 -12.49 15.34 23.77
CA GLU A 367 -13.23 15.14 25.03
C GLU A 367 -12.94 13.74 25.57
N LEU A 368 -12.99 12.72 24.71
CA LEU A 368 -12.71 11.33 25.07
C LEU A 368 -11.27 11.08 25.55
N THR A 369 -10.30 11.81 25.00
CA THR A 369 -8.87 11.62 25.30
C THR A 369 -8.31 12.70 26.22
N ASN A 370 -9.10 13.72 26.57
CA ASN A 370 -8.64 14.96 27.20
C ASN A 370 -7.45 15.63 26.47
N ASN A 371 -7.26 15.33 25.19
CA ASN A 371 -6.16 15.86 24.39
C ASN A 371 -6.67 16.97 23.44
N ARG A 372 -6.28 18.21 23.73
CA ARG A 372 -6.66 19.39 22.94
C ARG A 372 -5.97 19.50 21.58
N SER A 373 -5.02 18.62 21.26
CA SER A 373 -4.38 18.61 19.94
C SER A 373 -5.29 18.08 18.83
N TYR A 374 -6.35 17.34 19.18
CA TYR A 374 -7.36 16.90 18.22
C TYR A 374 -8.25 18.06 17.78
N LYS A 375 -8.63 18.05 16.51
CA LYS A 375 -9.50 19.07 15.93
C LYS A 375 -10.95 18.88 16.40
N SER A 376 -11.71 19.96 16.35
CA SER A 376 -13.10 19.98 16.82
C SER A 376 -14.07 19.12 16.01
N ASP A 377 -13.67 18.74 14.80
CA ASP A 377 -14.40 17.86 13.86
C ASP A 377 -13.94 16.40 13.95
N GLU A 378 -12.91 16.08 14.73
CA GLU A 378 -12.49 14.70 14.98
C GLU A 378 -13.40 14.06 16.02
N VAL A 379 -14.21 13.09 15.58
CA VAL A 379 -15.13 12.34 16.42
C VAL A 379 -14.80 10.85 16.41
N ALA A 380 -15.09 10.18 17.52
CA ALA A 380 -14.93 8.74 17.68
C ALA A 380 -16.16 8.14 18.36
N ILE A 381 -16.47 6.89 18.03
CA ILE A 381 -17.48 6.10 18.73
C ILE A 381 -16.89 5.71 20.08
N PRO A 382 -17.52 6.09 21.21
CA PRO A 382 -17.08 5.67 22.53
C PRO A 382 -17.22 4.15 22.67
N ASP A 383 -16.17 3.52 23.20
CA ASP A 383 -16.10 2.11 23.55
C ASP A 383 -14.82 1.86 24.41
N ASN A 384 -14.64 0.61 24.86
CA ASN A 384 -13.51 0.06 25.61
C ASN A 384 -12.28 -0.27 24.75
N PHE A 385 -12.13 0.31 23.56
CA PHE A 385 -10.89 0.17 22.80
C PHE A 385 -9.67 0.55 23.64
N TYR A 386 -8.53 -0.10 23.46
CA TYR A 386 -7.29 0.27 24.16
C TYR A 386 -6.92 1.76 24.02
N SER A 387 -7.39 2.42 22.95
CA SER A 387 -7.36 3.86 22.76
C SER A 387 -8.68 4.35 22.14
N PRO A 388 -9.28 5.46 22.61
CA PRO A 388 -10.45 6.06 21.95
C PRO A 388 -10.23 6.39 20.46
N TYR A 389 -8.97 6.56 20.05
CA TYR A 389 -8.60 6.79 18.66
C TYR A 389 -8.99 5.65 17.71
N VAL A 390 -9.07 4.40 18.21
CA VAL A 390 -9.47 3.23 17.41
C VAL A 390 -10.89 3.39 16.86
N GLY A 391 -11.79 4.00 17.64
CA GLY A 391 -13.19 4.23 17.26
C GLY A 391 -13.41 5.47 16.38
N LYS A 392 -12.34 6.10 15.87
CA LYS A 392 -12.45 7.33 15.07
C LYS A 392 -13.29 7.10 13.82
N VAL A 393 -14.21 8.04 13.57
CA VAL A 393 -15.13 7.97 12.43
C VAL A 393 -14.61 8.84 11.30
N TYR A 394 -14.42 8.23 10.13
CA TYR A 394 -14.11 8.93 8.90
C TYR A 394 -15.28 8.87 7.92
N ALA A 395 -15.59 10.00 7.27
CA ALA A 395 -16.62 10.05 6.22
C ALA A 395 -16.29 9.14 5.02
N SER A 396 -15.02 8.81 4.81
CA SER A 396 -14.54 7.87 3.79
C SER A 396 -14.78 6.39 4.14
N GLY A 397 -15.18 6.09 5.39
CA GLY A 397 -15.24 4.72 5.90
C GLY A 397 -13.87 4.09 6.20
N ALA A 398 -12.78 4.85 6.16
CA ALA A 398 -11.49 4.40 6.70
C ALA A 398 -11.60 4.17 8.22
N THR A 399 -10.70 3.35 8.78
CA THR A 399 -10.69 3.05 10.22
C THR A 399 -9.32 3.31 10.82
N GLU A 400 -9.21 3.20 12.15
CA GLU A 400 -7.93 3.22 12.87
C GLU A 400 -7.59 1.84 13.47
N VAL A 401 -8.33 0.80 13.12
CA VAL A 401 -8.22 -0.50 13.81
C VAL A 401 -6.90 -1.19 13.45
N ALA A 402 -6.59 -1.37 12.16
CA ALA A 402 -5.33 -2.01 11.79
C ALA A 402 -4.14 -1.09 12.09
N SER A 403 -4.24 0.22 11.82
CA SER A 403 -3.17 1.19 12.11
C SER A 403 -2.81 1.23 13.59
N MET A 404 -3.80 1.28 14.48
CA MET A 404 -3.56 1.32 15.92
C MET A 404 -3.24 -0.04 16.52
N GLY A 405 -3.70 -1.14 15.92
CA GLY A 405 -3.39 -2.49 16.40
C GLY A 405 -2.00 -2.96 15.97
N ILE A 406 -1.74 -2.97 14.67
CA ILE A 406 -0.49 -3.49 14.09
C ILE A 406 0.72 -2.63 14.46
N GLN A 407 0.56 -1.30 14.67
CA GLN A 407 1.68 -0.48 15.18
C GLN A 407 2.26 -1.00 16.49
N GLN A 408 1.46 -1.70 17.30
CA GLN A 408 1.92 -2.21 18.59
C GLN A 408 2.96 -3.32 18.40
N PHE A 409 2.97 -3.99 17.25
CA PHE A 409 3.97 -4.98 16.84
C PHE A 409 5.32 -4.36 16.45
N SER A 410 5.50 -3.05 16.65
CA SER A 410 6.80 -2.38 16.51
C SER A 410 7.76 -2.63 17.69
N SER A 411 7.25 -3.02 18.86
CA SER A 411 8.05 -3.43 20.03
C SER A 411 7.30 -4.44 20.91
N LEU A 412 8.05 -5.26 21.65
CA LEU A 412 7.44 -6.28 22.52
C LEU A 412 6.66 -5.66 23.69
N GLU A 413 7.12 -4.51 24.19
CA GLU A 413 6.44 -3.76 25.24
C GLU A 413 5.08 -3.24 24.75
N SER A 414 5.03 -2.69 23.55
CA SER A 414 3.80 -2.21 22.93
C SER A 414 2.83 -3.35 22.61
N MET A 415 3.33 -4.48 22.08
CA MET A 415 2.53 -5.69 21.89
C MET A 415 1.90 -6.16 23.19
N TYR A 416 2.70 -6.21 24.26
CA TYR A 416 2.22 -6.63 25.57
C TYR A 416 1.18 -5.66 26.11
N ALA A 417 1.39 -4.36 25.95
CA ALA A 417 0.41 -3.35 26.35
C ALA A 417 -0.93 -3.53 25.63
N LEU A 418 -0.94 -3.87 24.33
CA LEU A 418 -2.17 -4.18 23.60
C LEU A 418 -2.82 -5.47 24.12
N TYR A 419 -2.04 -6.53 24.30
CA TYR A 419 -2.54 -7.80 24.83
C TYR A 419 -3.17 -7.67 26.22
N ASP A 420 -2.52 -6.94 27.14
CA ASP A 420 -2.98 -6.73 28.52
C ASP A 420 -4.22 -5.82 28.59
N SER A 421 -4.42 -4.93 27.61
CA SER A 421 -5.50 -3.92 27.65
C SER A 421 -6.68 -4.18 26.72
N ASP A 422 -6.51 -4.94 25.64
CA ASP A 422 -7.55 -5.28 24.66
C ASP A 422 -7.20 -6.58 23.92
N GLU A 423 -7.38 -7.71 24.61
CA GLU A 423 -7.08 -9.04 24.09
C GLU A 423 -7.89 -9.38 22.82
N GLU A 424 -9.13 -8.89 22.69
CA GLU A 424 -9.94 -9.09 21.48
C GLU A 424 -9.29 -8.39 20.27
N MET A 425 -8.87 -7.13 20.42
CA MET A 425 -8.15 -6.42 19.36
C MET A 425 -6.81 -7.09 19.05
N PHE A 426 -6.04 -7.48 20.06
CA PHE A 426 -4.78 -8.20 19.88
C PHE A 426 -4.99 -9.48 19.06
N THR A 427 -6.00 -10.26 19.43
CA THR A 427 -6.38 -11.51 18.76
C THR A 427 -6.83 -11.27 17.32
N LEU A 428 -7.60 -10.20 17.07
CA LEU A 428 -7.96 -9.81 15.70
C LEU A 428 -6.73 -9.46 14.87
N MET A 429 -5.75 -8.73 15.41
CA MET A 429 -4.52 -8.37 14.69
C MET A 429 -3.70 -9.62 14.34
N VAL A 430 -3.52 -10.52 15.30
CA VAL A 430 -2.85 -11.81 15.08
C VAL A 430 -3.60 -12.63 14.03
N GLY A 431 -4.92 -12.74 14.17
CA GLY A 431 -5.80 -13.41 13.23
C GLY A 431 -5.73 -12.84 11.81
N MET A 432 -5.63 -11.53 11.69
CA MET A 432 -5.41 -10.85 10.43
C MET A 432 -4.04 -11.23 9.84
N MET A 433 -2.98 -11.32 10.64
CA MET A 433 -1.62 -11.72 10.21
C MET A 433 -1.51 -13.21 9.81
N THR A 434 -2.23 -14.10 10.50
CA THR A 434 -2.13 -15.56 10.32
C THR A 434 -3.23 -16.17 9.47
N GLY A 435 -4.39 -15.51 9.36
CA GLY A 435 -5.57 -15.95 8.61
C GLY A 435 -5.50 -15.61 7.13
N VAL A 436 -4.33 -15.75 6.53
CA VAL A 436 -4.08 -15.57 5.10
C VAL A 436 -4.24 -16.94 4.42
N ASN A 437 -5.11 -17.04 3.41
CA ASN A 437 -5.34 -18.29 2.69
C ASN A 437 -4.33 -18.49 1.54
N ASP A 438 -4.24 -19.72 1.04
CA ASP A 438 -3.28 -20.09 -0.03
C ASP A 438 -3.48 -19.26 -1.30
N THR A 439 -4.72 -18.94 -1.66
CA THR A 439 -5.03 -18.10 -2.83
C THR A 439 -4.39 -16.72 -2.72
N LEU A 440 -4.49 -16.08 -1.55
CA LEU A 440 -3.89 -14.77 -1.28
C LEU A 440 -2.36 -14.87 -1.27
N ILE A 441 -1.80 -15.93 -0.69
CA ILE A 441 -0.34 -16.20 -0.71
C ILE A 441 0.17 -16.31 -2.15
N GLN A 442 -0.48 -17.12 -3.00
CA GLN A 442 -0.06 -17.28 -4.40
C GLN A 442 -0.17 -15.99 -5.20
N ARG A 443 -1.21 -15.17 -4.93
CA ARG A 443 -1.35 -13.84 -5.54
C ARG A 443 -0.15 -12.95 -5.22
N GLN A 444 0.25 -12.89 -3.94
CA GLN A 444 1.35 -12.03 -3.50
C GLN A 444 2.68 -12.47 -4.08
N LYS A 445 2.94 -13.79 -4.12
CA LYS A 445 4.15 -14.34 -4.75
C LYS A 445 4.25 -13.93 -6.20
N LYS A 446 3.17 -14.11 -6.96
CA LYS A 446 3.10 -13.66 -8.37
C LYS A 446 3.31 -12.16 -8.53
N GLN A 447 2.84 -11.37 -7.57
CA GLN A 447 3.00 -9.92 -7.60
C GLN A 447 4.44 -9.47 -7.32
N LEU A 448 5.09 -10.08 -6.32
CA LEU A 448 6.50 -9.87 -6.04
C LEU A 448 7.35 -10.31 -7.24
N GLU A 449 7.07 -11.48 -7.82
CA GLU A 449 7.72 -11.95 -9.05
C GLU A 449 7.60 -10.90 -10.16
N ARG A 450 6.39 -10.37 -10.42
CA ARG A 450 6.19 -9.31 -11.43
C ARG A 450 6.99 -8.05 -11.16
N GLN A 451 7.07 -7.59 -9.90
CA GLN A 451 7.90 -6.43 -9.53
C GLN A 451 9.39 -6.71 -9.83
N VAL A 452 9.87 -7.90 -9.47
CA VAL A 452 11.26 -8.31 -9.70
C VAL A 452 11.58 -8.41 -11.19
N HIS A 453 10.71 -9.05 -11.98
CA HIS A 453 10.88 -9.21 -13.42
C HIS A 453 10.75 -7.87 -14.16
N GLY A 454 9.79 -7.02 -13.78
CA GLY A 454 9.60 -5.69 -14.35
C GLY A 454 10.82 -4.79 -14.16
N ASP A 455 11.43 -4.84 -12.97
CA ASP A 455 12.67 -4.10 -12.69
C ASP A 455 13.88 -4.63 -13.45
N ALA A 456 14.02 -5.97 -13.54
CA ALA A 456 15.08 -6.60 -14.33
C ALA A 456 14.94 -6.22 -15.80
N PHE A 457 13.72 -6.24 -16.32
CA PHE A 457 13.38 -5.79 -17.65
C PHE A 457 13.74 -4.31 -17.85
N GLY A 458 13.23 -3.40 -17.01
CA GLY A 458 13.52 -1.96 -17.12
C GLY A 458 15.02 -1.64 -17.03
N THR A 459 15.76 -2.35 -16.17
CA THR A 459 17.21 -2.21 -16.03
C THR A 459 17.95 -2.72 -17.27
N ALA A 460 17.54 -3.87 -17.82
CA ALA A 460 18.12 -4.42 -19.05
C ALA A 460 17.83 -3.53 -20.26
N VAL A 461 16.60 -3.00 -20.39
CA VAL A 461 16.24 -1.99 -21.39
C VAL A 461 17.16 -0.79 -21.24
N LYS A 462 17.27 -0.21 -20.04
CA LYS A 462 18.11 0.98 -19.80
C LYS A 462 19.57 0.76 -20.21
N LYS A 463 20.16 -0.40 -19.89
CA LYS A 463 21.53 -0.75 -20.32
C LYS A 463 21.70 -0.83 -21.84
N ILE A 464 20.67 -1.26 -22.57
CA ILE A 464 20.68 -1.31 -24.04
C ILE A 464 20.47 0.11 -24.61
N VAL A 465 19.57 0.90 -24.02
CA VAL A 465 19.30 2.30 -24.40
C VAL A 465 20.54 3.16 -24.24
N ASP A 466 21.26 3.03 -23.12
CA ASP A 466 22.48 3.80 -22.85
C ASP A 466 23.59 3.51 -23.90
N LYS A 467 23.50 2.39 -24.63
CA LYS A 467 24.42 2.05 -25.74
C LYS A 467 23.93 2.58 -27.10
N LEU A 468 22.71 3.11 -27.20
CA LEU A 468 22.04 3.56 -28.42
C LEU A 468 21.73 5.05 -28.35
N SER A 469 22.76 5.89 -28.40
CA SER A 469 22.60 7.35 -28.34
C SER A 469 22.41 7.98 -29.72
N TRP A 470 21.46 8.92 -29.82
CA TRP A 470 21.31 9.75 -31.01
C TRP A 470 22.50 10.69 -31.18
N HIS A 471 22.97 10.81 -32.41
CA HIS A 471 23.91 11.83 -32.81
C HIS A 471 23.16 12.88 -33.62
N ASP A 472 23.00 14.06 -33.05
CA ASP A 472 22.33 15.17 -33.73
C ASP A 472 23.32 15.87 -34.67
N GLY A 473 22.99 15.87 -35.96
CA GLY A 473 23.71 16.58 -37.00
C GLY A 473 22.96 17.83 -37.44
N HIS A 474 23.70 18.93 -37.63
CA HIS A 474 23.22 20.08 -38.37
C HIS A 474 23.66 20.00 -39.83
N ARG A 475 22.90 20.58 -40.76
CA ARG A 475 23.30 20.70 -42.17
C ARG A 475 24.54 21.61 -42.39
N MET A 476 25.17 22.08 -41.32
CA MET A 476 26.32 22.97 -41.30
C MET A 476 27.44 22.30 -40.52
N SER A 477 28.69 22.52 -40.93
CA SER A 477 29.87 21.83 -40.42
C SER A 477 30.24 22.13 -38.96
N SER A 478 29.58 23.12 -38.32
CA SER A 478 29.78 23.48 -36.91
C SER A 478 28.64 24.35 -36.34
N ASP A 479 28.54 24.39 -35.00
CA ASP A 479 27.60 25.25 -34.25
C ASP A 479 27.86 26.76 -34.45
N GLU A 480 29.12 27.12 -34.70
CA GLU A 480 29.53 28.50 -34.96
C GLU A 480 28.99 28.99 -36.31
N ALA A 481 28.99 28.11 -37.32
CA ALA A 481 28.39 28.38 -38.62
C ALA A 481 26.86 28.53 -38.52
N TRP A 482 26.23 27.81 -37.57
CA TRP A 482 24.81 27.95 -37.25
C TRP A 482 24.48 29.29 -36.58
N GLN A 483 25.29 29.76 -35.61
CA GLN A 483 25.12 31.06 -34.94
C GLN A 483 25.26 32.25 -35.90
N GLN A 484 26.23 32.20 -36.82
CA GLN A 484 26.37 33.21 -37.88
C GLN A 484 25.17 33.22 -38.84
N ALA A 485 24.61 32.05 -39.11
CA ALA A 485 23.42 31.87 -39.94
C ALA A 485 22.14 32.47 -39.34
N LEU A 486 22.06 32.63 -38.01
CA LEU A 486 20.93 33.23 -37.29
C LEU A 486 21.04 34.76 -37.18
N THR A 487 22.25 35.31 -37.24
CA THR A 487 22.54 36.73 -37.02
C THR A 487 22.78 37.53 -38.31
N GLY A 488 23.02 36.88 -39.45
CA GLY A 488 23.23 37.53 -40.76
C GLY A 488 21.97 37.96 -41.54
N LYS A 489 22.16 38.75 -42.61
CA LYS A 489 21.13 39.37 -43.49
C LYS A 489 20.17 38.41 -44.24
N GLY A 490 20.22 37.09 -43.97
CA GLY A 490 19.43 36.04 -44.64
C GLY A 490 18.28 35.45 -43.81
N LYS A 491 17.58 36.25 -42.98
CA LYS A 491 16.48 35.78 -42.10
C LYS A 491 15.37 35.03 -42.84
N THR A 492 15.15 35.30 -44.13
CA THR A 492 14.19 34.59 -44.99
C THR A 492 14.52 33.11 -45.22
N ASN A 493 15.77 32.69 -45.00
CA ASN A 493 16.17 31.27 -45.06
C ASN A 493 16.05 30.53 -43.72
N ALA A 494 15.72 31.19 -42.60
CA ALA A 494 15.51 30.52 -41.32
C ALA A 494 14.36 29.49 -41.38
N HIS A 495 13.33 29.76 -42.21
CA HIS A 495 12.24 28.82 -42.47
C HIS A 495 12.72 27.55 -43.18
N ASN A 496 13.73 27.62 -44.08
CA ASN A 496 14.33 26.45 -44.71
C ASN A 496 15.32 25.72 -43.79
N LYS A 497 15.90 26.42 -42.82
CA LYS A 497 16.83 25.88 -41.81
C LYS A 497 16.12 25.15 -40.65
N LYS A 498 14.84 25.45 -40.38
CA LYS A 498 13.96 24.69 -39.44
C LYS A 498 13.83 23.20 -39.81
N TRP A 499 14.07 22.86 -41.09
CA TRP A 499 13.96 21.52 -41.67
C TRP A 499 15.32 20.85 -41.94
N GLY A 500 16.41 21.42 -41.44
CA GLY A 500 17.77 20.99 -41.77
C GLY A 500 18.45 20.10 -40.73
N TRP A 501 17.73 19.65 -39.70
CA TRP A 501 18.30 18.73 -38.72
C TRP A 501 18.27 17.30 -39.24
N LYS A 502 19.31 16.55 -38.92
CA LYS A 502 19.37 15.10 -39.09
C LYS A 502 19.73 14.49 -37.75
N ARG A 503 19.14 13.35 -37.42
CA ARG A 503 19.56 12.57 -36.25
C ARG A 503 19.97 11.21 -36.75
N THR A 504 21.14 10.74 -36.32
CA THR A 504 21.65 9.43 -36.70
C THR A 504 21.67 8.53 -35.50
N LEU A 505 21.25 7.28 -35.69
CA LEU A 505 21.36 6.23 -34.68
C LEU A 505 21.71 4.93 -35.39
N GLY A 506 22.93 4.44 -35.14
CA GLY A 506 23.52 3.33 -35.87
C GLY A 506 23.49 3.54 -37.40
N SER A 507 22.83 2.63 -38.12
CA SER A 507 22.67 2.64 -39.58
C SER A 507 21.55 3.55 -40.10
N CYS A 508 20.76 4.14 -39.19
CA CYS A 508 19.58 4.92 -39.54
C CYS A 508 19.81 6.43 -39.45
N GLU A 509 19.32 7.18 -40.43
CA GLU A 509 19.31 8.65 -40.47
C GLU A 509 17.86 9.17 -40.52
N LEU A 510 17.42 9.84 -39.46
CA LEU A 510 16.12 10.51 -39.33
C LEU A 510 16.21 11.99 -39.75
N PHE A 511 15.27 12.45 -40.56
CA PHE A 511 15.19 13.85 -41.01
C PHE A 511 13.74 14.30 -41.21
N PRO A 512 13.44 15.59 -41.04
CA PRO A 512 12.12 16.13 -41.34
C PRO A 512 11.95 16.28 -42.87
N ALA A 513 10.77 15.95 -43.38
CA ALA A 513 10.41 16.03 -44.79
C ALA A 513 9.03 16.68 -44.98
N LYS A 514 8.66 16.95 -46.24
CA LYS A 514 7.40 17.60 -46.58
C LYS A 514 6.55 16.69 -47.46
N ALA A 515 5.30 16.47 -47.06
CA ALA A 515 4.35 15.71 -47.87
C ALA A 515 4.09 16.48 -49.19
N PRO A 516 4.24 15.84 -50.38
CA PRO A 516 4.18 16.53 -51.67
C PRO A 516 2.88 17.32 -51.93
N ARG A 517 1.75 16.94 -51.32
CA ARG A 517 0.42 17.51 -51.60
C ARG A 517 -0.27 18.23 -50.43
N GLN A 518 0.15 18.00 -49.18
CA GLN A 518 -0.64 18.42 -48.01
C GLN A 518 -0.05 19.58 -47.21
N ARG A 519 1.14 20.11 -47.59
CA ARG A 519 1.91 21.10 -46.79
C ARG A 519 2.09 20.70 -45.31
N LYS A 520 1.90 19.43 -44.96
CA LYS A 520 2.12 18.88 -43.61
C LYS A 520 3.54 18.35 -43.50
N GLN A 521 4.11 18.52 -42.31
CA GLN A 521 5.39 17.93 -41.92
C GLN A 521 5.23 16.42 -41.85
N ILE A 522 6.18 15.70 -42.44
CA ILE A 522 6.37 14.26 -42.31
C ILE A 522 7.84 14.02 -41.92
N TYR A 523 8.20 12.79 -41.63
CA TYR A 523 9.55 12.44 -41.19
C TYR A 523 10.06 11.29 -42.05
N GLY A 524 11.25 11.44 -42.61
CA GLY A 524 11.93 10.43 -43.40
C GLY A 524 13.00 9.73 -42.57
N VAL A 525 13.14 8.43 -42.75
CA VAL A 525 14.26 7.64 -42.24
C VAL A 525 14.97 6.99 -43.41
N THR A 526 16.27 7.22 -43.54
CA THR A 526 17.14 6.47 -44.44
C THR A 526 17.84 5.38 -43.65
N VAL A 527 17.77 4.14 -44.11
CA VAL A 527 18.55 3.02 -43.60
C VAL A 527 19.72 2.79 -44.54
N ALA A 528 20.94 2.83 -44.03
CA ALA A 528 22.13 2.48 -44.80
C ALA A 528 22.08 1.00 -45.19
N GLY A 529 22.24 0.69 -46.47
CA GLY A 529 22.46 -0.69 -46.90
C GLY A 529 23.88 -1.12 -46.54
N GLY A 530 24.10 -2.42 -46.33
CA GLY A 530 25.46 -2.98 -46.33
C GLY A 530 26.12 -2.77 -47.69
N ASP A 531 27.43 -3.06 -47.79
CA ASP A 531 28.33 -2.68 -48.90
C ASP A 531 27.81 -2.93 -50.33
N ASP A 532 26.79 -3.78 -50.53
CA ASP A 532 26.17 -4.11 -51.83
C ASP A 532 24.66 -3.77 -51.98
N THR A 533 24.05 -2.98 -51.08
CA THR A 533 22.60 -2.68 -51.13
C THR A 533 22.27 -1.18 -51.15
N GLN A 534 21.34 -0.77 -52.02
CA GLN A 534 20.88 0.62 -52.07
C GLN A 534 20.19 1.03 -50.76
N PRO A 535 20.42 2.27 -50.27
CA PRO A 535 19.82 2.75 -49.05
C PRO A 535 18.29 2.81 -49.16
N LYS A 536 17.60 2.22 -48.19
CA LYS A 536 16.13 2.17 -48.16
C LYS A 536 15.56 3.37 -47.41
N ARG A 537 14.50 3.97 -47.95
CA ARG A 537 13.84 5.14 -47.32
C ARG A 537 12.42 4.82 -46.88
N HIS A 538 12.10 5.22 -45.66
CA HIS A 538 10.78 5.10 -45.04
C HIS A 538 10.25 6.49 -44.67
N PHE A 539 8.94 6.70 -44.78
CA PHE A 539 8.30 7.97 -44.47
C PHE A 539 7.17 7.78 -43.46
N PHE A 540 7.11 8.66 -42.47
CA PHE A 540 6.21 8.60 -41.34
C PHE A 540 5.44 9.90 -41.17
N ARG A 541 4.22 9.83 -40.67
CA ARG A 541 3.37 11.01 -40.46
C ARG A 541 3.84 11.81 -39.24
N GLU A 542 4.29 11.11 -38.21
CA GLU A 542 4.72 11.69 -36.95
C GLU A 542 6.18 11.40 -36.66
N LYS A 543 6.83 12.31 -35.91
CA LYS A 543 8.25 12.17 -35.53
C LYS A 543 8.47 10.88 -34.75
N LEU A 544 7.54 10.62 -33.84
CA LEU A 544 7.53 9.50 -32.93
C LEU A 544 7.53 8.17 -33.67
N GLN A 545 6.67 8.01 -34.69
CA GLN A 545 6.66 6.81 -35.55
C GLN A 545 8.01 6.58 -36.25
N ALA A 546 8.65 7.65 -36.70
CA ALA A 546 9.96 7.56 -37.34
C ALA A 546 11.06 7.14 -36.35
N GLU A 547 11.02 7.67 -35.13
CA GLU A 547 11.91 7.26 -34.04
C GLU A 547 11.64 5.79 -33.64
N ILE A 548 10.37 5.36 -33.60
CA ILE A 548 9.98 3.97 -33.29
C ILE A 548 10.63 3.00 -34.27
N PHE A 549 10.48 3.30 -35.56
CA PHE A 549 11.07 2.50 -36.62
C PHE A 549 12.59 2.37 -36.47
N VAL A 550 13.29 3.49 -36.21
CA VAL A 550 14.75 3.52 -36.10
C VAL A 550 15.23 2.55 -35.02
N TYR A 551 14.62 2.59 -33.84
CA TYR A 551 15.03 1.70 -32.76
C TYR A 551 14.67 0.24 -32.99
N LEU A 552 13.47 -0.06 -33.49
CA LEU A 552 13.10 -1.44 -33.82
C LEU A 552 14.04 -2.03 -34.89
N HIS A 553 14.41 -1.23 -35.89
CA HIS A 553 15.36 -1.63 -36.92
C HIS A 553 16.77 -1.89 -36.35
N GLU A 554 17.25 -1.00 -35.49
CA GLU A 554 18.57 -1.06 -34.87
C GLU A 554 18.72 -2.19 -33.83
N LEU A 555 17.62 -2.57 -33.18
CA LEU A 555 17.57 -3.77 -32.34
C LEU A 555 17.59 -5.05 -33.18
N SER A 556 16.82 -5.07 -34.28
CA SER A 556 16.75 -6.25 -35.16
C SER A 556 18.04 -6.49 -35.93
N THR A 557 18.73 -5.44 -36.38
CA THR A 557 19.99 -5.56 -37.16
C THR A 557 21.19 -6.02 -36.32
N ARG A 558 21.14 -5.80 -35.00
CA ARG A 558 22.14 -6.29 -34.05
C ARG A 558 21.83 -7.69 -33.51
N ASP A 559 20.85 -8.39 -34.10
CA ASP A 559 20.33 -9.70 -33.65
C ASP A 559 19.86 -9.72 -32.18
N ILE A 560 19.55 -8.56 -31.59
CA ILE A 560 19.14 -8.47 -30.19
C ILE A 560 17.74 -9.08 -29.99
N LYS A 561 16.80 -8.80 -30.92
CA LYS A 561 15.50 -9.48 -31.02
C LYS A 561 14.99 -9.44 -32.47
N PRO A 562 14.97 -10.56 -33.20
CA PRO A 562 14.46 -10.60 -34.57
C PRO A 562 12.97 -10.25 -34.59
N LEU A 563 12.57 -9.39 -35.52
CA LEU A 563 11.17 -8.97 -35.65
C LEU A 563 10.43 -9.94 -36.58
N PRO A 564 9.35 -10.61 -36.13
CA PRO A 564 8.52 -11.45 -37.00
C PRO A 564 7.72 -10.61 -38.02
N GLN A 565 7.48 -9.33 -37.71
CA GLN A 565 6.81 -8.36 -38.59
C GLN A 565 7.77 -7.22 -38.93
N SER A 566 7.58 -6.53 -40.05
CA SER A 566 8.48 -5.42 -40.42
C SER A 566 8.42 -4.28 -39.39
N ALA A 567 9.58 -3.75 -38.97
CA ALA A 567 9.68 -2.59 -38.09
C ALA A 567 8.84 -1.39 -38.60
N PHE A 568 8.74 -1.24 -39.93
CA PHE A 568 7.94 -0.19 -40.55
C PHE A 568 6.43 -0.34 -40.26
N TYR A 569 5.92 -1.56 -40.35
CA TYR A 569 4.52 -1.87 -40.05
C TYR A 569 4.19 -1.60 -38.58
N LEU A 570 5.01 -2.11 -37.67
CA LEU A 570 4.86 -1.89 -36.22
C LEU A 570 4.85 -0.40 -35.87
N ALA A 571 5.79 0.36 -36.43
CA ALA A 571 5.89 1.81 -36.23
C ALA A 571 4.70 2.61 -36.80
N CYS A 572 4.16 2.22 -37.96
CA CYS A 572 3.03 2.94 -38.57
C CYS A 572 1.71 2.69 -37.85
N ASN A 573 1.54 1.51 -37.25
CA ASN A 573 0.34 1.12 -36.53
C ASN A 573 0.45 1.33 -35.01
N ASN A 574 1.58 1.84 -34.51
CA ASN A 574 1.88 1.95 -33.08
C ASN A 574 1.67 0.62 -32.34
N GLN A 575 2.19 -0.47 -32.92
CA GLN A 575 2.08 -1.83 -32.38
C GLN A 575 3.41 -2.29 -31.78
N ALA A 576 3.32 -2.96 -30.63
CA ALA A 576 4.43 -3.63 -29.96
C ALA A 576 4.87 -4.89 -30.74
N PRO A 577 6.18 -5.23 -30.79
CA PRO A 577 6.62 -6.55 -31.23
C PRO A 577 6.15 -7.67 -30.30
N ASP A 578 5.89 -8.87 -30.82
CA ASP A 578 5.34 -10.00 -30.04
C ASP A 578 6.22 -10.47 -28.87
N TRP A 579 7.54 -10.28 -28.98
CA TRP A 579 8.52 -10.61 -27.92
C TRP A 579 8.57 -9.56 -26.80
N TYR A 580 7.88 -8.43 -26.96
CA TYR A 580 7.77 -7.43 -25.92
C TYR A 580 6.47 -7.70 -25.16
N GLN A 581 6.56 -8.56 -24.15
CA GLN A 581 5.50 -8.79 -23.17
C GLN A 581 6.04 -8.53 -21.77
N VAL A 582 5.16 -8.10 -20.88
CA VAL A 582 5.38 -8.21 -19.42
C VAL A 582 5.81 -9.66 -19.16
N ASP A 583 6.97 -9.85 -18.53
CA ASP A 583 7.62 -11.14 -18.23
C ASP A 583 8.57 -11.74 -19.30
N THR A 584 8.90 -11.02 -20.39
CA THR A 584 9.93 -11.50 -21.34
C THR A 584 11.34 -11.06 -20.94
N GLU A 585 12.25 -12.01 -20.70
CA GLU A 585 13.67 -11.70 -20.48
C GLU A 585 14.32 -11.09 -21.75
N LEU A 586 14.99 -9.96 -21.54
CA LEU A 586 15.95 -9.44 -22.52
C LEU A 586 17.25 -10.21 -22.36
N PRO A 587 17.86 -10.69 -23.46
CA PRO A 587 19.14 -11.37 -23.38
C PRO A 587 20.18 -10.45 -22.74
N LEU A 588 20.89 -10.97 -21.75
CA LEU A 588 22.11 -10.36 -21.22
C LEU A 588 23.13 -10.28 -22.36
N ILE A 589 23.55 -9.06 -22.71
CA ILE A 589 24.71 -8.81 -23.59
C ILE A 589 25.96 -8.81 -22.73
#